data_AF-I4VNH0-F1
#
_entry.id   AF-I4VNH0-F1
#
_cell.length_a   1.000
_cell.length_b   1.000
_cell.length_c   1.000
_cell.angle_alpha   90.00
_cell.angle_beta   90.00
_cell.angle_gamma   90.00
#
_symmetry.space_group_name_H-M   'P 1'
#
loop_
_entity.id
_entity.type
_entity.pdbx_description
1 polymer ?
#
loop_
_entity_poly.entity_id
_entity_poly.type
_entity_poly.pdbx_seq_one_letter_code
_entity_poly.pdbx_strand_id
1 'polypeptide(L)'
;MVVYINDRGAKLRFEQLRQQLEPIETKRGCALEWQELPDAHACCIALCRPDSLLENETRWPEYIAWMIDQTTRMPDVFRPVIRALP
;
A
#
# COMPACT_ATOMS: atom_id res chain seq x y z
N MET A 1 6.44 0.22 0.73
CA MET A 1 5.89 -0.60 -0.38
C MET A 1 4.62 0.06 -0.92
N VAL A 2 4.31 -0.12 -2.21
CA VAL A 2 3.21 0.58 -2.88
C VAL A 2 2.37 -0.36 -3.75
N VAL A 3 1.05 -0.19 -3.73
CA VAL A 3 0.14 -0.64 -4.78
C VAL A 3 -0.02 0.51 -5.77
N TYR A 4 0.43 0.30 -7.00
CA TYR A 4 0.44 1.31 -8.04
C TYR A 4 -0.67 1.03 -9.06
N ILE A 5 -1.58 1.98 -9.25
CA ILE A 5 -2.73 1.88 -10.14
C ILE A 5 -2.54 2.89 -11.26
N ASN A 6 -2.26 2.43 -12.47
CA ASN A 6 -1.91 3.31 -13.60
C ASN A 6 -2.54 2.82 -14.90
N ASP A 7 -3.86 2.85 -14.94
CA ASP A 7 -4.63 2.54 -16.11
C ASP A 7 -5.82 3.50 -16.22
N ARG A 8 -6.56 3.49 -17.34
CA ARG A 8 -7.53 4.55 -17.69
C ARG A 8 -8.58 4.86 -16.61
N GLY A 9 -8.95 3.88 -15.78
CA GLY A 9 -9.88 4.05 -14.67
C GLY A 9 -9.22 4.14 -13.28
N ALA A 10 -7.94 4.51 -13.19
CA ALA A 10 -7.17 4.50 -11.95
C ALA A 10 -7.87 5.22 -10.80
N LYS A 11 -8.40 6.42 -11.05
CA LYS A 11 -9.14 7.22 -10.05
C LYS A 11 -10.41 6.50 -9.58
N LEU A 12 -11.16 5.89 -10.49
CA LEU A 12 -12.36 5.13 -10.17
C LEU A 12 -12.03 3.91 -9.29
N ARG A 13 -11.03 3.11 -9.70
CA ARG A 13 -10.58 1.96 -8.91
C ARG A 13 -10.00 2.36 -7.56
N PHE A 14 -9.27 3.46 -7.51
CA PHE A 14 -8.74 4.01 -6.27
C PHE A 14 -9.88 4.37 -5.31
N GLU A 15 -10.92 5.06 -5.77
CA GLU A 15 -12.09 5.36 -4.93
C GLU A 15 -12.86 4.10 -4.51
N GLN A 16 -13.02 3.11 -5.39
CA GLN A 16 -13.63 1.82 -5.03
C GLN A 16 -12.83 1.08 -3.95
N LEU A 17 -11.50 1.12 -4.01
CA LEU A 17 -10.63 0.57 -2.98
C LEU A 17 -10.72 1.39 -1.69
N ARG A 18 -10.81 2.72 -1.79
CA ARG A 18 -10.92 3.64 -0.65
C ARG A 18 -12.22 3.43 0.13
N GLN A 19 -13.31 3.06 -0.53
CA GLN A 19 -14.55 2.64 0.12
C GLN A 19 -14.39 1.38 0.98
N GLN A 20 -13.33 0.60 0.76
CA GLN A 20 -12.98 -0.57 1.57
C GLN A 20 -11.78 -0.31 2.50
N LEU A 21 -11.42 0.95 2.79
CA LEU A 21 -10.20 1.22 3.58
C LEU A 21 -10.23 0.57 4.96
N GLU A 22 -11.35 0.68 5.68
CA GLU A 22 -11.43 0.25 7.08
C GLU A 22 -11.26 -1.27 7.21
N PRO A 23 -11.94 -2.11 6.39
CA PRO A 23 -11.64 -3.55 6.31
C PRO A 23 -10.18 -3.86 5.93
N ILE A 24 -9.60 -3.13 4.97
CA ILE A 24 -8.23 -3.33 4.49
C ILE A 24 -7.24 -3.04 5.63
N GLU A 25 -7.33 -1.87 6.26
CA GLU A 25 -6.42 -1.44 7.32
C GLU A 25 -6.59 -2.29 8.59
N THR A 26 -7.81 -2.70 8.91
CA THR A 26 -8.08 -3.62 10.03
C THR A 26 -7.43 -4.98 9.80
N LYS A 27 -7.62 -5.57 8.61
CA LYS A 27 -6.99 -6.86 8.26
C LYS A 27 -5.47 -6.78 8.26
N ARG A 28 -4.93 -5.60 7.97
CA ARG A 28 -3.48 -5.34 7.92
C ARG A 28 -2.88 -4.98 9.27
N GLY A 29 -3.69 -4.48 10.20
CA GLY A 29 -3.25 -4.00 11.52
C GLY A 29 -2.44 -2.70 11.47
N CYS A 30 -2.47 -1.96 10.36
CA CYS A 30 -1.75 -0.69 10.21
C CYS A 30 -2.36 0.20 9.12
N ALA A 31 -2.28 1.51 9.34
CA ALA A 31 -2.74 2.52 8.41
C ALA A 31 -1.95 2.49 7.08
N LEU A 32 -2.61 2.91 6.01
CA LEU A 32 -2.05 3.07 4.68
C LEU A 32 -2.08 4.55 4.28
N GLU A 33 -1.11 4.93 3.46
CA GLU A 33 -1.10 6.23 2.82
C GLU A 33 -1.83 6.13 1.47
N TRP A 34 -2.98 6.79 1.38
CA TRP A 34 -3.82 6.82 0.19
C TRP A 34 -3.51 8.08 -0.62
N GLN A 35 -2.88 7.90 -1.78
CA GLN A 35 -2.36 8.99 -2.60
C GLN A 35 -3.05 8.97 -3.96
N GLU A 36 -4.03 9.85 -4.15
CA GLU A 36 -4.72 9.99 -5.42
C GLU A 36 -3.80 10.60 -6.50
N LEU A 37 -2.87 11.47 -6.12
CA LEU A 37 -1.98 12.24 -7.01
C LEU A 37 -2.77 13.04 -8.08
N PRO A 38 -3.34 14.21 -7.74
CA PRO A 38 -4.24 14.95 -8.63
C PRO A 38 -3.59 15.36 -9.97
N ASP A 39 -2.30 15.68 -9.95
CA ASP A 39 -1.54 16.07 -11.15
C ASP A 39 -1.04 14.87 -11.98
N ALA A 40 -1.30 13.65 -11.51
CA ALA A 40 -0.90 12.42 -12.19
C ALA A 40 -2.12 11.54 -12.55
N HIS A 41 -1.97 10.77 -13.61
CA HIS A 41 -2.97 9.76 -13.99
C HIS A 41 -3.04 8.61 -12.98
N ALA A 42 -1.89 8.24 -12.43
CA ALA A 42 -1.77 7.14 -11.50
C ALA A 42 -2.24 7.50 -10.09
N CYS A 43 -2.68 6.50 -9.34
CA CYS A 43 -2.92 6.58 -7.91
C CYS A 43 -2.08 5.51 -7.21
N CYS A 44 -1.73 5.75 -5.95
CA CYS A 44 -0.96 4.82 -5.15
C CYS A 44 -1.52 4.65 -3.74
N ILE A 45 -1.38 3.43 -3.24
CA ILE A 45 -1.66 3.08 -1.85
C ILE A 45 -0.35 2.58 -1.26
N ALA A 46 0.23 3.36 -0.37
CA ALA A 46 1.58 3.15 0.13
C ALA A 46 1.58 2.73 1.61
N LEU A 47 2.59 1.95 1.98
CA LEU A 47 3.00 1.74 3.35
C LEU A 47 4.45 2.15 3.49
N CYS A 48 4.67 3.10 4.39
CA CYS A 48 5.99 3.58 4.79
C CYS A 48 6.29 3.13 6.21
N ARG A 49 7.55 2.75 6.48
CA ARG A 49 8.01 2.48 7.84
C ARG A 49 8.48 3.82 8.44
N PRO A 50 7.81 4.38 9.46
CA PRO A 50 8.24 5.63 10.06
C PRO A 50 9.61 5.48 10.75
N ASP A 51 10.30 6.59 10.93
CA ASP A 51 11.52 6.70 11.76
C ASP A 51 12.62 5.69 11.39
N SER A 52 12.80 5.48 10.08
CA SER A 52 13.85 4.65 9.51
C SER A 52 15.11 5.50 9.31
N LEU A 53 16.04 5.43 10.27
CA LEU A 53 17.34 6.11 10.21
C LEU A 53 18.27 5.31 9.29
N LEU A 54 18.27 5.65 8.01
CA LEU A 54 18.96 4.88 6.97
C LEU A 54 20.49 4.94 7.12
N GLU A 55 21.01 5.99 7.76
CA GLU A 55 22.43 6.16 8.07
C GLU A 55 22.92 5.16 9.13
N ASN A 56 22.00 4.58 9.91
CA ASN A 56 22.34 3.58 10.90
C ASN A 56 22.26 2.17 10.30
N GLU A 57 23.37 1.72 9.72
CA GLU A 57 23.47 0.42 9.04
C GLU A 57 23.17 -0.78 9.94
N THR A 58 23.37 -0.66 11.26
CA THR A 58 23.06 -1.74 12.21
C THR A 58 21.58 -2.09 12.25
N ARG A 59 20.70 -1.18 11.80
CA ARG A 59 19.25 -1.39 11.72
C ARG A 59 18.80 -1.97 10.39
N TRP A 60 19.65 -2.03 9.37
CA TRP A 60 19.25 -2.53 8.05
C TRP A 60 18.65 -3.94 8.08
N PRO A 61 19.13 -4.90 8.88
CA PRO A 61 18.49 -6.21 8.97
C PRO A 61 17.02 -6.13 9.40
N GLU A 62 16.68 -5.21 10.32
CA GLU A 62 15.31 -4.93 10.76
C GLU A 62 14.46 -4.42 9.59
N TYR A 63 14.99 -3.47 8.82
CA TYR A 63 14.29 -2.87 7.68
C TYR A 63 14.05 -3.87 6.56
N ILE A 64 15.06 -4.71 6.27
CA ILE A 64 14.96 -5.77 5.27
C ILE A 64 13.91 -6.80 5.70
N ALA A 65 13.95 -7.25 6.96
CA ALA A 65 12.95 -8.18 7.49
C ALA A 65 11.53 -7.60 7.39
N TRP A 66 11.36 -6.32 7.76
CA TRP A 66 10.09 -5.62 7.60
C TRP A 66 9.66 -5.54 6.14
N MET A 67 10.55 -5.18 5.22
CA MET A 67 10.22 -5.10 3.78
C MET A 67 9.78 -6.46 3.23
N ILE A 68 10.45 -7.54 3.61
CA ILE A 68 10.09 -8.91 3.22
C ILE A 68 8.68 -9.25 3.72
N ASP A 69 8.41 -9.04 5.02
CA ASP A 69 7.11 -9.32 5.64
C ASP A 69 5.98 -8.49 5.00
N GLN A 70 6.23 -7.21 4.73
CA GLN A 70 5.22 -6.40 4.07
C GLN A 70 4.97 -6.89 2.65
N THR A 71 6.01 -7.22 1.89
CA THR A 71 5.94 -7.69 0.49
C THR A 71 5.12 -8.95 0.33
N THR A 72 5.12 -9.85 1.32
CA THR A 72 4.28 -11.05 1.31
C THR A 72 2.83 -10.73 1.69
N ARG A 73 2.59 -9.86 2.67
CA ARG A 73 1.24 -9.54 3.16
C ARG A 73 0.40 -8.67 2.23
N MET A 74 1.03 -7.74 1.50
CA MET A 74 0.28 -6.77 0.68
C MET A 74 -0.51 -7.45 -0.44
N PRO A 75 0.03 -8.40 -1.22
CA PRO A 75 -0.76 -9.18 -2.16
C PRO A 75 -1.89 -9.96 -1.49
N ASP A 76 -1.70 -10.53 -0.30
CA ASP A 76 -2.71 -11.34 0.38
C ASP A 76 -3.92 -10.52 0.84
N VAL A 77 -3.71 -9.25 1.18
CA VAL A 77 -4.78 -8.31 1.52
C VAL A 77 -5.45 -7.76 0.26
N PHE A 78 -4.66 -7.30 -0.71
CA PHE A 78 -5.19 -6.56 -1.86
C PHE A 78 -5.71 -7.43 -3.01
N ARG A 79 -5.12 -8.62 -3.27
CA ARG A 79 -5.58 -9.51 -4.35
C ARG A 79 -7.07 -9.86 -4.27
N PRO A 80 -7.63 -10.30 -3.13
CA PRO A 80 -9.05 -10.64 -3.06
C PRO A 80 -9.94 -9.41 -3.29
N VAL A 81 -9.55 -8.24 -2.75
CA VAL A 81 -10.29 -7.00 -2.93
C VAL A 81 -10.28 -6.55 -4.39
N ILE A 82 -9.10 -6.50 -5.02
CA ILE A 82 -8.93 -6.10 -6.42
C ILE A 82 -9.71 -7.03 -7.36
N ARG A 83 -9.71 -8.34 -7.09
CA ARG A 83 -10.48 -9.32 -7.89
C ARG A 83 -12.00 -9.17 -7.77
N ALA A 84 -12.47 -8.56 -6.68
CA ALA A 84 -13.89 -8.31 -6.46
C ALA A 84 -14.36 -6.96 -7.01
N LEU A 85 -13.44 -6.14 -7.55
CA LEU A 85 -13.79 -4.88 -8.20
C LEU A 85 -14.48 -5.14 -9.56
N PRO A 86 -15.52 -4.36 -9.92
CA PRO A 86 -16.25 -4.49 -11.17
C PRO A 86 -15.48 -4.03 -12.41
#